data_AF-A0A359LLL9-F1
#
_entry.id   AF-A0A359LLL9-F1
#
_cell.length_a   1.000
_cell.length_b   1.000
_cell.length_c   1.000
_cell.angle_alpha   90.00
_cell.angle_beta   90.00
_cell.angle_gamma   90.00
#
_symmetry.space_group_name_H-M   'P 1'
#
loop_
_entity.id
_entity.type
_entity.pdbx_description
1 polymer ?
#
loop_
_entity_poly.entity_id
_entity_poly.type
_entity_poly.pdbx_seq_one_letter_code
_entity_poly.pdbx_strand_id
1 'polypeptide(L)'
;KILIRPDTVPDDRAMIFECDGLLTARGGVTSHAAVTAAQLGKICVVNCKHLIVLEGEKKCTINNNEFKTGDKIAIDASLGNIYKGNHAIGLEQISYIE
;
A
#
# COMPACT_ATOMS: atom_id res chain seq x y z
N LYS A 1 -3.55 -1.22 -8.32
CA LYS A 1 -4.40 -0.32 -7.51
C LYS A 1 -3.89 -0.32 -6.09
N ILE A 2 -3.42 0.82 -5.58
CA ILE A 2 -2.98 0.93 -4.19
C ILE A 2 -4.06 1.64 -3.39
N LEU A 3 -4.49 1.03 -2.28
CA LEU A 3 -5.40 1.64 -1.30
C LEU A 3 -4.58 2.37 -0.24
N ILE A 4 -4.85 3.66 -0.04
CA ILE A 4 -4.16 4.49 0.94
C ILE A 4 -5.19 4.97 1.97
N ARG A 5 -4.95 4.67 3.25
CA ARG A 5 -5.87 4.98 4.36
C ARG A 5 -5.08 5.50 5.57
N PRO A 6 -5.66 6.31 6.47
CA PRO A 6 -4.99 6.62 7.74
C PRO A 6 -4.91 5.40 8.65
N ASP A 7 -5.95 4.57 8.64
CA ASP A 7 -6.06 3.24 9.23
C ASP A 7 -7.18 2.47 8.50
N THR A 8 -7.25 1.16 8.67
CA THR A 8 -8.33 0.33 8.08
C THR A 8 -9.31 -0.16 9.13
N VAL A 9 -10.57 -0.31 8.74
CA VAL A 9 -11.64 -0.89 9.57
C VAL A 9 -12.32 -2.06 8.83
N PRO A 10 -13.10 -2.92 9.51
CA PRO A 10 -13.79 -4.03 8.86
C PRO A 10 -14.65 -3.64 7.64
N ASP A 11 -15.24 -2.44 7.67
CA ASP A 11 -16.07 -1.93 6.58
C ASP A 11 -15.26 -1.63 5.30
N ASP A 12 -13.93 -1.46 5.41
CA ASP A 12 -13.05 -1.26 4.26
C ASP A 12 -12.86 -2.54 3.42
N ARG A 13 -13.41 -3.68 3.85
CA ARG A 13 -13.20 -5.00 3.24
C ARG A 13 -13.34 -4.99 1.71
N ALA A 14 -14.41 -4.42 1.17
CA ALA A 14 -14.64 -4.41 -0.28
C ALA A 14 -13.48 -3.72 -1.03
N MET A 15 -13.03 -2.56 -0.54
CA MET A 15 -11.90 -1.83 -1.12
C MET A 15 -10.58 -2.59 -1.01
N ILE A 16 -10.36 -3.26 0.13
CA ILE A 16 -9.18 -4.08 0.35
C ILE A 16 -9.16 -5.27 -0.62
N PHE A 17 -10.31 -5.91 -0.87
CA PHE A 17 -10.41 -7.00 -1.83
C PHE A 17 -10.05 -6.56 -3.26
N GLU A 18 -10.43 -5.35 -3.65
CA GLU A 18 -10.21 -4.83 -5.01
C GLU A 18 -8.82 -4.21 -5.27
N CYS A 19 -8.03 -3.93 -4.23
CA CYS A 19 -6.70 -3.34 -4.38
C CYS A 19 -5.60 -4.40 -4.54
N ASP A 20 -4.47 -4.03 -5.13
CA ASP A 20 -3.28 -4.89 -5.24
C ASP A 20 -2.36 -4.71 -4.02
N GLY A 21 -2.48 -3.58 -3.33
CA GLY A 21 -1.67 -3.28 -2.15
C GLY A 21 -2.24 -2.15 -1.29
N LEU A 22 -1.73 -2.04 -0.06
CA LEU A 22 -2.20 -1.11 0.96
C LEU A 22 -1.06 -0.27 1.52
N LEU A 23 -1.36 1.00 1.83
CA LEU A 23 -0.53 1.88 2.65
C LEU A 23 -1.37 2.45 3.79
N THR A 24 -0.88 2.34 5.02
CA THR A 24 -1.51 2.99 6.17
C THR A 24 -0.57 3.90 6.95
N ALA A 25 -1.10 5.04 7.42
CA ALA A 25 -0.35 5.97 8.25
C ALA A 25 -0.12 5.41 9.67
N ARG A 26 -1.08 4.61 10.16
CA ARG A 26 -1.08 4.00 11.49
C ARG A 26 -1.18 2.47 11.40
N GLY A 27 -1.01 1.82 12.54
CA GLY A 27 -1.10 0.37 12.68
C GLY A 27 0.27 -0.31 12.74
N GLY A 28 0.35 -1.43 13.45
CA GLY A 28 1.53 -2.29 13.52
C GLY A 28 1.40 -3.55 12.66
N VAL A 29 2.36 -4.45 12.77
CA VAL A 29 2.39 -5.74 12.05
C VAL A 29 1.21 -6.66 12.41
N THR A 30 0.55 -6.42 13.54
CA THR A 30 -0.66 -7.13 13.99
C THR A 30 -1.95 -6.33 13.80
N SER A 31 -1.89 -5.18 13.12
CA SER A 31 -3.09 -4.36 12.86
C SER A 31 -4.04 -5.03 11.85
N HIS A 32 -5.29 -4.56 11.83
CA HIS A 32 -6.29 -5.00 10.86
C HIS A 32 -5.74 -4.96 9.42
N ALA A 33 -5.11 -3.84 9.02
CA ALA A 33 -4.52 -3.69 7.69
C ALA A 33 -3.48 -4.78 7.37
N ALA A 34 -2.55 -5.02 8.29
CA ALA A 34 -1.48 -5.99 8.09
C ALA A 34 -2.00 -7.42 8.02
N VAL A 35 -2.87 -7.81 8.95
CA VAL A 35 -3.44 -9.16 9.04
C VAL A 35 -4.33 -9.45 7.84
N THR A 36 -5.24 -8.54 7.48
CA THR A 36 -6.14 -8.72 6.35
C THR A 36 -5.38 -8.76 5.03
N ALA A 37 -4.38 -7.90 4.83
CA ALA A 37 -3.58 -7.94 3.62
C ALA A 37 -2.81 -9.26 3.49
N ALA A 38 -2.19 -9.74 4.57
CA ALA A 38 -1.50 -11.03 4.58
C ALA A 38 -2.43 -12.20 4.26
N GLN A 39 -3.63 -12.24 4.86
CA GLN A 39 -4.64 -13.26 4.59
C GLN A 39 -5.11 -13.27 3.12
N LEU A 40 -5.12 -12.11 2.47
CA LEU A 40 -5.56 -11.96 1.09
C LEU A 40 -4.41 -12.01 0.07
N GLY A 41 -3.17 -12.26 0.51
CA GLY A 41 -1.99 -12.28 -0.36
C GLY A 41 -1.67 -10.93 -1.00
N LYS A 42 -2.01 -9.83 -0.32
CA LYS A 42 -1.77 -8.45 -0.80
C LYS A 42 -0.58 -7.84 -0.11
N ILE A 43 0.17 -7.00 -0.83
CA ILE A 43 1.28 -6.26 -0.24
C ILE A 43 0.75 -5.14 0.67
N CYS A 44 1.41 -4.87 1.78
CA CYS A 44 0.96 -3.88 2.74
C CYS A 44 2.15 -3.23 3.44
N VAL A 45 2.16 -1.90 3.49
CA VAL A 45 3.08 -1.14 4.35
C VAL A 45 2.25 -0.35 5.35
N VAL A 46 2.48 -0.64 6.62
CA VAL A 46 1.80 0.01 7.74
C VAL A 46 2.74 1.00 8.44
N ASN A 47 2.18 1.88 9.27
CA ASN A 47 2.94 2.86 10.04
C ASN A 47 3.80 3.81 9.17
N CYS A 48 3.28 4.22 8.01
CA CYS A 48 3.93 5.19 7.15
C CYS A 48 3.95 6.57 7.84
N LYS A 49 4.97 6.84 8.66
CA LYS A 49 5.01 8.03 9.54
C LYS A 49 4.85 9.38 8.83
N HIS A 50 5.28 9.46 7.58
CA HIS A 50 5.20 10.68 6.77
C HIS A 50 3.99 10.70 5.82
N LEU A 51 3.10 9.71 5.92
CA LEU A 51 1.84 9.66 5.19
C LEU A 51 0.76 10.44 5.94
N ILE A 52 0.22 11.47 5.30
CA ILE A 52 -0.96 12.20 5.76
C ILE A 52 -2.07 11.95 4.76
N VAL A 53 -3.21 11.42 5.21
CA VAL A 53 -4.36 11.10 4.35
C VAL A 53 -5.49 12.08 4.63
N LEU A 54 -6.01 12.71 3.57
CA LEU A 54 -7.10 13.66 3.61
C LEU A 54 -8.27 13.07 2.82
N GLU A 55 -9.01 12.16 3.45
CA GLU A 55 -10.06 11.35 2.82
C GLU A 55 -11.15 12.19 2.15
N GLY A 56 -11.61 13.25 2.82
CA GLY A 56 -12.64 14.16 2.29
C GLY A 56 -12.20 14.88 1.01
N GLU A 57 -10.90 15.02 0.80
CA GLU A 57 -10.31 15.64 -0.39
C GLU A 57 -9.78 14.62 -1.41
N LYS A 58 -9.90 13.31 -1.12
CA LYS A 58 -9.39 12.21 -1.94
C LYS A 58 -7.91 12.37 -2.34
N LYS A 59 -7.11 12.89 -1.39
CA LYS A 59 -5.67 13.14 -1.56
C LYS A 59 -4.87 12.64 -0.35
N CYS A 60 -3.57 12.42 -0.56
CA CYS A 60 -2.62 12.19 0.52
C CYS A 60 -1.31 12.91 0.24
N THR A 61 -0.49 13.09 1.28
CA THR A 61 0.90 13.54 1.13
C THR A 61 1.83 12.51 1.73
N ILE A 62 2.97 12.25 1.07
CA ILE A 62 4.05 11.40 1.55
C ILE A 62 5.35 12.18 1.37
N ASN A 63 6.07 12.48 2.46
CA ASN A 63 7.29 13.28 2.40
C ASN A 63 7.14 14.57 1.55
N ASN A 64 6.08 15.34 1.81
CA ASN A 64 5.70 16.57 1.07
C ASN A 64 5.32 16.39 -0.42
N ASN A 65 5.23 15.16 -0.92
CA ASN A 65 4.70 14.88 -2.25
C ASN A 65 3.19 14.65 -2.16
N GLU A 66 2.40 15.48 -2.82
CA GLU A 66 0.95 15.28 -2.94
C GLU A 66 0.64 14.21 -3.99
N PHE A 67 -0.33 13.35 -3.66
CA PHE A 67 -0.94 12.37 -4.55
C PHE A 67 -2.46 12.49 -4.48
N LYS A 68 -3.11 12.31 -5.61
CA LYS A 68 -4.56 12.23 -5.75
C LYS A 68 -4.97 10.86 -6.23
N THR A 69 -6.26 10.56 -6.10
CA THR A 69 -6.83 9.33 -6.64
C THR A 69 -6.49 9.20 -8.14
N GLY A 70 -5.92 8.06 -8.52
CA GLY A 70 -5.50 7.79 -9.90
C GLY A 70 -4.01 8.05 -10.17
N ASP A 71 -3.31 8.75 -9.28
CA ASP A 71 -1.88 8.94 -9.42
C ASP A 71 -1.12 7.61 -9.29
N LYS A 72 -0.05 7.49 -10.07
CA LYS A 72 0.79 6.30 -10.08
C LYS A 72 1.74 6.31 -8.88
N ILE A 73 1.73 5.21 -8.15
CA ILE A 73 2.60 4.94 -7.01
C ILE A 73 3.06 3.49 -7.10
N ALA A 74 4.32 3.24 -6.75
CA ALA A 74 4.89 1.90 -6.61
C ALA A 74 5.33 1.68 -5.16
N ILE A 75 5.27 0.43 -4.72
CA ILE A 75 5.57 0.04 -3.35
C ILE A 75 6.48 -1.19 -3.39
N ASP A 76 7.52 -1.15 -2.57
CA ASP A 76 8.28 -2.32 -2.17
C ASP A 76 7.97 -2.58 -0.69
N ALA A 77 7.12 -3.57 -0.43
CA ALA A 77 6.68 -3.90 0.92
C ALA A 77 7.71 -4.70 1.74
N SER A 78 8.74 -5.25 1.09
CA SER A 78 9.83 -5.95 1.79
C SER A 78 10.76 -4.95 2.48
N LEU A 79 11.03 -3.82 1.83
CA LEU A 79 11.84 -2.74 2.39
C LEU A 79 11.02 -1.60 3.00
N GLY A 80 9.71 -1.56 2.74
CA GLY A 80 8.82 -0.47 3.15
C GLY A 80 9.00 0.80 2.33
N ASN A 81 9.57 0.69 1.12
CA ASN A 81 9.82 1.84 0.26
C ASN A 81 8.59 2.19 -0.59
N ILE A 82 8.39 3.49 -0.80
CA ILE A 82 7.28 4.03 -1.59
C ILE A 82 7.86 4.98 -2.63
N TYR A 83 7.49 4.77 -3.89
CA TYR A 83 8.03 5.51 -5.02
C TYR A 83 6.91 6.22 -5.79
N LYS A 84 7.19 7.44 -6.22
CA LYS A 84 6.32 8.18 -7.14
C LYS A 84 6.43 7.58 -8.55
N GLY A 85 5.30 7.49 -9.25
CA GLY A 85 5.24 6.96 -10.60
C GLY A 85 5.00 5.45 -10.66
N ASN A 86 5.17 4.89 -11.85
CA ASN A 86 5.09 3.46 -12.10
C ASN A 86 6.48 2.95 -12.47
N HIS A 87 6.91 1.86 -11.85
CA HIS A 87 8.23 1.27 -12.04
C HIS A 87 8.08 -0.11 -12.65
N ALA A 88 9.00 -0.48 -13.55
CA ALA A 88 8.99 -1.82 -14.15
C ALA A 88 9.30 -2.86 -13.06
N ILE A 89 8.51 -3.93 -13.02
CA ILE A 89 8.73 -5.04 -12.10
C ILE A 89 9.63 -6.03 -12.83
N GLY A 90 10.82 -6.29 -12.29
CA GLY A 90 11.69 -7.36 -12.77
C GLY A 90 11.18 -8.69 -12.22
N LEU A 91 10.70 -9.58 -13.09
CA LEU A 91 10.45 -10.97 -12.73
C LEU A 91 11.71 -11.76 -13.13
N GLU A 92 12.62 -11.96 -12.18
CA GLU A 92 13.69 -12.94 -12.37
C GLU A 92 13.12 -14.33 -12.09
N GLN A 93 12.90 -15.13 -13.14
CA GLN A 93 12.64 -16.56 -12.99
C GLN A 93 13.98 -17.27 -12.85
N ILE A 94 14.24 -17.83 -11.67
CA ILE A 94 15.34 -18.78 -11.49
C ILE A 94 14.80 -20.14 -11.94
N SER A 95 15.15 -20.56 -13.15
CA SER A 95 14.90 -21.93 -13.64
C SER A 95 15.94 -22.87 -13.03
N TYR A 96 15.51 -23.97 -12.43
CA TYR A 96 16.43 -25.07 -12.13
C TYR A 96 16.82 -25.76 -13.45
N ILE A 97 18.12 -25.93 -13.67
CA ILE A 97 18.63 -26.76 -14.78
C ILE A 97 18.56 -28.20 -14.26
N GLU A 98 17.74 -29.05 -14.87
CA GLU A 98 17.76 -30.51 -14.66
C GLU A 98 19.02 -31.15 -15.25
#